data_AF-A0AAC9PQ99-F1
#
_entry.id   AF-A0AAC9PQ99-F1
#
_cell.length_a   1.000
_cell.length_b   1.000
_cell.length_c   1.000
_cell.angle_alpha   90.00
_cell.angle_beta   90.00
_cell.angle_gamma   90.00
#
_symmetry.space_group_name_H-M   'P 1'
#
loop_
_entity.id
_entity.type
_entity.pdbx_description
1 polymer ?
#
loop_
_entity_poly.entity_id
_entity_poly.type
_entity_poly.pdbx_seq_one_letter_code
_entity_poly.pdbx_strand_id
1 'polypeptide(L)'
;MSAEKDIWNIELSDELLRSLDQLSPQRRHEAMDHFNRGRAAMAAARDALVASAGEMERMVEHLRPMLVAAETEDRREAVLDMMMCAQLSAEAALALARADRKASAEHQRSVEEHVQRLRDRMDRP
;
A
#
# COMPACT_ATOMS: atom_id res chain seq x y z
N MET A 1 14.13 -6.69 21.27
CA MET A 1 14.10 -5.72 20.15
C MET A 1 14.18 -6.50 18.87
N SER A 2 13.03 -6.81 18.27
CA SER A 2 12.97 -7.54 17.00
C SER A 2 13.34 -6.55 15.91
N ALA A 3 14.46 -6.76 15.22
CA ALA A 3 14.76 -6.04 14.01
C ALA A 3 13.67 -6.41 12.99
N GLU A 4 12.69 -5.53 12.83
CA GLU A 4 11.76 -5.57 11.71
C GLU A 4 12.63 -5.56 10.44
N LYS A 5 12.77 -6.73 9.81
CA LYS A 5 13.42 -6.83 8.52
C LYS A 5 12.62 -5.96 7.56
N ASP A 6 13.19 -4.84 7.18
CA ASP A 6 12.68 -3.98 6.13
C ASP A 6 12.54 -4.83 4.85
N ILE A 7 11.32 -5.27 4.54
CA ILE A 7 11.05 -6.12 3.37
C ILE A 7 11.35 -5.38 2.06
N TRP A 8 11.52 -4.05 2.13
CA TRP A 8 11.86 -3.20 1.00
C TRP A 8 13.37 -3.13 0.76
N ASN A 9 14.20 -3.57 1.72
CA ASN A 9 15.64 -3.58 1.60
C ASN A 9 16.17 -5.02 1.56
N ILE A 10 16.28 -5.56 0.35
CA ILE A 10 16.85 -6.89 0.14
C ILE A 10 18.37 -6.77 0.31
N GLU A 11 18.89 -7.26 1.43
CA GLU A 11 20.31 -7.46 1.65
C GLU A 11 20.74 -8.82 1.08
N LEU A 12 21.90 -8.85 0.41
CA LEU A 12 22.48 -10.10 -0.05
C LEU A 12 22.97 -10.88 1.17
N SER A 13 22.50 -12.12 1.34
CA SER A 13 23.01 -12.98 2.41
C SER A 13 24.45 -13.43 2.13
N ASP A 14 25.19 -13.76 3.18
CA ASP A 14 26.56 -14.29 3.06
C ASP A 14 26.63 -15.57 2.22
N GLU A 15 25.55 -16.35 2.19
CA GLU A 15 25.44 -17.55 1.35
C GLU A 15 25.25 -17.21 -0.14
N LEU A 16 24.43 -16.19 -0.42
CA LEU A 16 24.22 -15.70 -1.77
C LEU A 16 25.49 -15.01 -2.32
N LEU A 17 26.21 -14.26 -1.48
CA LEU A 17 27.51 -13.67 -1.82
C LEU A 17 28.55 -14.74 -2.17
N ARG A 18 28.67 -15.79 -1.33
CA ARG A 18 29.55 -16.94 -1.63
C ARG A 18 29.16 -17.68 -2.90
N SER A 19 27.87 -17.76 -3.22
CA SER A 19 27.39 -18.36 -4.47
C SER A 19 27.73 -17.50 -5.69
N LEU A 20 27.69 -16.17 -5.56
CA LEU A 20 28.12 -15.24 -6.61
C LEU A 20 29.64 -15.27 -6.85
N ASP A 21 30.44 -15.55 -5.82
CA ASP A 21 31.90 -15.69 -5.93
C ASP A 21 32.34 -16.92 -6.74
N GLN A 22 31.48 -17.94 -6.87
CA GLN A 22 31.74 -19.14 -7.66
C GLN A 22 31.43 -18.98 -9.15
N LEU A 23 30.81 -17.86 -9.55
CA LEU A 23 30.47 -17.57 -10.94
C LEU A 23 31.66 -16.97 -11.70
N SER A 24 31.66 -17.14 -13.03
CA SER A 24 32.56 -16.36 -13.87
C SER A 24 32.26 -14.86 -13.75
N PRO A 25 33.24 -13.96 -13.99
CA PRO A 25 33.04 -12.53 -13.85
C PRO A 25 31.83 -11.97 -14.63
N GLN A 26 31.60 -12.46 -15.85
CA GLN A 26 30.46 -12.06 -16.67
C GLN A 26 29.12 -12.50 -16.05
N ARG A 27 29.01 -13.76 -15.60
CA ARG A 27 27.79 -14.27 -14.96
C ARG A 27 27.49 -13.61 -13.61
N ARG A 28 28.55 -13.28 -12.86
CA ARG A 28 28.41 -12.49 -11.63
C ARG A 28 27.84 -11.11 -11.91
N HIS A 29 28.33 -10.42 -12.95
CA HIS A 29 27.85 -9.10 -13.34
C HIS A 29 26.37 -9.14 -13.73
N GLU A 30 25.95 -10.10 -14.56
CA GLU A 30 24.55 -10.28 -14.95
C GLU A 30 23.63 -10.56 -13.75
N ALA A 31 24.07 -11.40 -12.82
CA ALA A 31 23.32 -11.71 -11.59
C ALA A 31 23.16 -10.47 -10.68
N MET A 32 24.22 -9.67 -10.54
CA MET A 32 24.18 -8.42 -9.78
C MET A 32 23.28 -7.37 -10.44
N ASP A 33 23.31 -7.26 -11.77
CA ASP A 33 22.43 -6.36 -12.52
C ASP A 33 20.96 -6.75 -12.35
N HIS A 34 20.64 -8.04 -12.43
CA HIS A 34 19.30 -8.53 -12.17
C HIS A 34 18.84 -8.21 -10.75
N PHE A 35 19.71 -8.42 -9.76
CA PHE A 35 19.42 -8.10 -8.36
C PHE A 35 19.17 -6.60 -8.14
N ASN A 36 20.03 -5.75 -8.72
CA ASN A 36 19.90 -4.29 -8.62
C ASN A 36 18.60 -3.79 -9.27
N ARG A 37 18.19 -4.36 -10.41
CA ARG A 37 16.88 -4.07 -11.01
C ARG A 37 15.72 -4.46 -10.10
N GLY A 38 15.80 -5.64 -9.46
CA GLY A 38 14.79 -6.06 -8.48
C GLY A 38 14.67 -5.11 -7.29
N ARG A 39 15.81 -4.66 -6.73
CA ARG A 39 15.84 -3.64 -5.68
C ARG A 39 15.22 -2.32 -6.12
N ALA A 40 15.57 -1.84 -7.32
CA ALA A 40 15.01 -0.61 -7.86
C ALA A 40 13.49 -0.69 -8.04
N ALA A 41 12.98 -1.83 -8.52
CA ALA A 41 11.55 -2.05 -8.68
C ALA A 41 10.80 -2.06 -7.32
N MET A 42 11.38 -2.69 -6.29
CA MET A 42 10.81 -2.68 -4.93
C MET A 42 10.79 -1.28 -4.32
N ALA A 43 11.86 -0.50 -4.48
CA ALA A 43 11.89 0.90 -4.04
C ALA A 43 10.82 1.73 -4.75
N ALA A 44 10.70 1.61 -6.07
CA ALA A 44 9.67 2.29 -6.84
C ALA A 44 8.25 1.91 -6.41
N ALA A 45 8.00 0.63 -6.10
CA ALA A 45 6.71 0.16 -5.60
C ALA A 45 6.37 0.76 -4.22
N ARG A 46 7.36 0.85 -3.31
CA ARG A 46 7.19 1.53 -2.02
C ARG A 46 6.86 3.01 -2.20
N ASP A 47 7.59 3.71 -3.06
CA ASP A 47 7.38 5.12 -3.33
C ASP A 47 5.98 5.36 -3.94
N ALA A 48 5.52 4.47 -4.82
CA ALA A 48 4.18 4.52 -5.39
C ALA A 48 3.08 4.33 -4.32
N LEU A 49 3.28 3.43 -3.34
CA LEU A 49 2.35 3.26 -2.22
C LEU A 49 2.26 4.52 -1.35
N VAL A 50 3.41 5.14 -1.03
CA VAL A 50 3.45 6.39 -0.26
C VAL A 50 2.77 7.53 -1.03
N ALA A 51 3.03 7.65 -2.34
CA ALA A 51 2.37 8.63 -3.18
C ALA A 51 0.86 8.41 -3.24
N SER A 52 0.41 7.15 -3.39
CA SER A 52 -1.01 6.78 -3.39
C SER A 52 -1.69 7.18 -2.07
N ALA A 53 -1.06 6.93 -0.92
CA ALA A 53 -1.58 7.38 0.37
C ALA A 53 -1.78 8.91 0.42
N GLY A 54 -0.81 9.68 -0.08
CA GLY A 54 -0.91 11.13 -0.15
C GLY A 54 -1.98 11.65 -1.13
N GLU A 55 -2.27 10.92 -2.22
CA GLU A 55 -3.40 11.22 -3.12
C GLU A 55 -4.75 10.96 -2.42
N MET A 56 -4.85 9.88 -1.65
CA MET A 56 -6.07 9.56 -0.88
C MET A 56 -6.34 10.59 0.23
N GLU A 57 -5.31 11.05 0.94
CA GLU A 57 -5.43 12.14 1.91
C GLU A 57 -5.93 13.43 1.23
N ARG A 58 -5.36 13.78 0.08
CA ARG A 58 -5.85 14.91 -0.73
C ARG A 58 -7.30 14.72 -1.16
N MET A 59 -7.72 13.51 -1.54
CA MET A 59 -9.12 13.24 -1.89
C MET A 59 -10.06 13.56 -0.72
N VAL A 60 -9.69 13.23 0.52
CA VAL A 60 -10.45 13.60 1.73
C VAL A 60 -10.60 15.11 1.86
N GLU A 61 -9.54 15.87 1.57
CA GLU A 61 -9.60 17.34 1.57
C GLU A 61 -10.58 17.88 0.53
N HIS A 62 -10.62 17.28 -0.67
CA HIS A 62 -11.56 17.65 -1.74
C HIS A 62 -13.01 17.29 -1.42
N LEU A 63 -13.24 16.21 -0.65
CA LEU A 63 -14.57 15.77 -0.24
C LEU A 63 -15.14 16.63 0.90
N ARG A 64 -14.29 17.29 1.70
CA ARG A 64 -14.72 18.09 2.86
C ARG A 64 -15.68 19.24 2.49
N PRO A 65 -15.46 20.06 1.44
CA PRO A 65 -16.45 21.03 0.99
C PRO A 65 -17.77 20.40 0.54
N MET A 66 -17.72 19.23 -0.11
CA MET A 66 -18.93 18.52 -0.55
C MET A 66 -19.76 18.02 0.63
N LEU A 67 -19.10 17.63 1.72
CA LEU A 67 -19.76 17.25 2.96
C LEU A 67 -20.48 18.44 3.60
N VAL A 68 -19.83 19.61 3.64
CA VAL A 68 -20.41 20.85 4.16
C VAL A 68 -21.61 21.30 3.33
N ALA A 69 -21.52 21.14 2.00
CA ALA A 69 -22.59 21.48 1.07
C ALA A 69 -23.69 20.39 0.95
N ALA A 70 -23.61 19.30 1.72
CA ALA A 70 -24.59 18.22 1.63
C ALA A 70 -25.91 18.61 2.29
N GLU A 71 -26.89 18.94 1.45
CA GLU A 71 -28.25 19.37 1.85
C GLU A 71 -29.14 18.20 2.32
N THR A 72 -28.85 16.97 1.88
CA THR A 72 -29.58 15.77 2.27
C THR A 72 -28.72 14.85 3.12
N GLU A 73 -29.38 14.05 3.95
CA GLU A 73 -28.74 13.02 4.77
C GLU A 73 -28.05 11.97 3.88
N ASP A 74 -28.73 11.45 2.86
CA ASP A 74 -28.17 10.49 1.91
C ASP A 74 -26.87 11.00 1.25
N ARG A 75 -26.84 12.28 0.86
CA ARG A 75 -25.65 12.89 0.24
C ARG A 75 -24.52 13.05 1.25
N ARG A 76 -24.85 13.38 2.50
CA ARG A 76 -23.87 13.49 3.59
C ARG A 76 -23.25 12.13 3.89
N GLU A 77 -24.07 11.08 3.98
CA GLU A 77 -23.61 9.70 4.18
C GLU A 77 -22.71 9.24 3.04
N ALA A 78 -23.12 9.45 1.78
CA ALA A 78 -22.30 9.06 0.63
C ALA A 78 -20.92 9.75 0.63
N VAL A 79 -20.86 11.03 0.98
CA VAL A 79 -19.57 11.75 1.06
C VAL A 79 -18.72 11.22 2.24
N LEU A 80 -19.33 10.94 3.39
CA LEU A 80 -18.62 10.34 4.53
C LEU A 80 -18.07 8.95 4.19
N ASP A 81 -18.84 8.12 3.48
CA ASP A 81 -18.40 6.81 3.02
C ASP A 81 -17.20 6.91 2.08
N MET A 82 -17.22 7.86 1.14
CA MET A 82 -16.09 8.14 0.25
C MET A 82 -14.85 8.60 1.02
N MET A 83 -15.03 9.48 2.01
CA MET A 83 -13.93 9.96 2.87
C MET A 83 -13.32 8.82 3.68
N MET A 84 -14.15 7.95 4.25
CA MET A 84 -13.70 6.79 5.01
C MET A 84 -12.96 5.79 4.10
N CYS A 85 -13.48 5.50 2.91
CA CYS A 85 -12.79 4.65 1.93
C CYS A 85 -11.40 5.20 1.56
N ALA A 86 -11.28 6.50 1.38
CA ALA A 86 -10.02 7.18 1.07
C ALA A 86 -9.02 7.03 2.23
N GLN A 87 -9.43 7.36 3.46
CA GLN A 87 -8.58 7.26 4.65
C GLN A 87 -8.10 5.83 4.86
N LEU A 88 -9.03 4.88 4.78
CA LEU A 88 -8.69 3.47 4.88
C LEU A 88 -7.67 3.09 3.81
N SER A 89 -7.92 3.42 2.54
CA SER A 89 -6.99 3.10 1.45
C SER A 89 -5.59 3.70 1.65
N ALA A 90 -5.50 4.91 2.21
CA ALA A 90 -4.23 5.54 2.58
C ALA A 90 -3.49 4.75 3.68
N GLU A 91 -4.20 4.37 4.73
CA GLU A 91 -3.64 3.56 5.83
C GLU A 91 -3.15 2.20 5.34
N ALA A 92 -3.90 1.54 4.45
CA ALA A 92 -3.49 0.30 3.80
C ALA A 92 -2.15 0.44 3.07
N ALA A 93 -2.06 1.49 2.24
CA ALA A 93 -0.89 1.74 1.42
C ALA A 93 0.33 2.05 2.31
N LEU A 94 0.14 2.80 3.39
CA LEU A 94 1.19 3.06 4.39
C LEU A 94 1.57 1.81 5.17
N ALA A 95 0.63 0.96 5.56
CA ALA A 95 0.92 -0.30 6.23
C ALA A 95 1.75 -1.24 5.34
N LEU A 96 1.40 -1.33 4.05
CA LEU A 96 2.18 -2.05 3.04
C LEU A 96 3.58 -1.43 2.89
N ALA A 97 3.68 -0.11 2.71
CA ALA A 97 4.94 0.61 2.59
C ALA A 97 5.83 0.50 3.85
N ARG A 98 5.23 0.26 5.03
CA ARG A 98 5.92 0.03 6.31
C ARG A 98 6.28 -1.43 6.57
N ALA A 99 5.82 -2.36 5.73
CA ALA A 99 6.06 -3.80 5.88
C ALA A 99 5.34 -4.47 7.06
N ASP A 100 4.26 -3.88 7.59
CA ASP A 100 3.44 -4.57 8.60
C ASP A 100 2.38 -5.45 7.91
N ARG A 101 2.74 -6.73 7.72
CA ARG A 101 1.85 -7.74 7.11
C ARG A 101 0.53 -7.92 7.88
N LYS A 102 0.53 -7.68 9.19
CA LYS A 102 -0.67 -7.85 10.02
C LYS A 102 -1.61 -6.67 9.84
N ALA A 103 -1.09 -5.44 9.90
CA ALA A 103 -1.87 -4.24 9.65
C ALA A 103 -2.46 -4.23 8.24
N SER A 104 -1.70 -4.62 7.21
CA SER A 104 -2.21 -4.73 5.84
C SER A 104 -3.36 -5.77 5.70
N ALA A 105 -3.27 -6.92 6.37
CA ALA A 105 -4.30 -7.96 6.30
C ALA A 105 -5.56 -7.66 7.14
N GLU A 106 -5.42 -6.95 8.26
CA GLU A 106 -6.56 -6.42 9.04
C GLU A 106 -7.29 -5.32 8.25
N HIS A 107 -6.52 -4.50 7.54
CA HIS A 107 -7.05 -3.44 6.71
C HIS A 107 -7.85 -3.95 5.50
N GLN A 108 -7.29 -4.91 4.76
CA GLN A 108 -7.95 -5.53 3.62
C GLN A 108 -9.34 -6.08 4.01
N ARG A 109 -9.44 -6.72 5.17
CA ARG A 109 -10.73 -7.19 5.73
C ARG A 109 -11.70 -6.05 6.02
N SER A 110 -11.23 -4.95 6.60
CA SER A 110 -12.08 -3.78 6.89
C SER A 110 -12.67 -3.16 5.61
N VAL A 111 -11.86 -3.09 4.54
CA VAL A 111 -12.30 -2.61 3.22
C VAL A 111 -13.33 -3.55 2.62
N GLU A 112 -13.09 -4.86 2.66
CA GLU A 112 -14.03 -5.88 2.15
C GLU A 112 -15.38 -5.83 2.89
N GLU A 113 -15.36 -5.72 4.22
CA GLU A 113 -16.56 -5.56 5.04
C GLU A 113 -17.31 -4.25 4.73
N HIS A 114 -16.59 -3.17 4.44
CA HIS A 114 -17.22 -1.89 4.09
C HIS A 114 -17.81 -1.90 2.68
N VAL A 115 -17.11 -2.45 1.69
CA VAL A 115 -17.63 -2.64 0.33
C VAL A 115 -18.88 -3.52 0.36
N GLN A 116 -18.88 -4.60 1.16
CA GLN A 116 -20.05 -5.44 1.32
C GLN A 116 -21.23 -4.67 1.93
N ARG A 117 -20.99 -3.86 2.98
CA ARG A 117 -22.04 -3.00 3.56
C ARG A 117 -22.59 -1.97 2.57
N LEU A 118 -21.74 -1.39 1.72
CA LEU A 118 -22.18 -0.48 0.65
C LEU A 118 -23.05 -1.20 -0.36
N ARG A 119 -22.65 -2.42 -0.75
CA ARG A 119 -23.40 -3.27 -1.68
C ARG A 119 -24.78 -3.64 -1.11
N ASP A 120 -24.82 -4.08 0.15
CA ASP A 120 -26.05 -4.44 0.86
C ASP A 120 -27.00 -3.23 1.02
N ARG A 121 -26.46 -2.01 1.08
CA ARG A 121 -27.26 -0.77 1.11
C ARG A 121 -27.81 -0.39 -0.25
N MET A 122 -27.03 -0.56 -1.32
CA MET A 122 -27.46 -0.30 -2.70
C MET A 122 -28.54 -1.29 -3.17
N ASP A 123 -28.52 -2.52 -2.65
CA ASP A 123 -29.47 -3.57 -3.00
C ASP A 123 -30.76 -3.53 -2.14
N ARG A 124 -30.93 -2.55 -1.23
CA ARG A 124 -32.18 -2.35 -0.48
C ARG A 124 -33.21 -1.58 -1.35
N PRO A 125 -34.46 -2.07 -1.42
CA PRO A 125 -35.53 -1.44 -2.19
C PRO A 125 -36.03 -0.11 -1.59
#